data_AF-A0A9R1FEX8-F1
#
_entry.id   AF-A0A9R1FEX8-F1
#
_cell.length_a   1.000
_cell.length_b   1.000
_cell.length_c   1.000
_cell.angle_alpha   90.00
_cell.angle_beta   90.00
_cell.angle_gamma   90.00
#
_symmetry.space_group_name_H-M   'P 1'
#
loop_
_entity.id
_entity.type
_entity.pdbx_description
1 polymer ?
#
loop_
_entity_poly.entity_id
_entity_poly.type
_entity_poly.pdbx_seq_one_letter_code
_entity_poly.pdbx_strand_id
1 'polypeptide(L)'
;MSPCEKHGKASERLVAFEGIDTGRRFLACAEPEGQNCGFVEWVDHQWPPTMQNALLKLWAMVEDSKSARVNDNLESSFTIHHLTEEKNKLEANYDKLVQDVHELMSFQEDRVVDLRYLQDNLTYQQQCRSELLADMKAQMAKKDAEFEKLKQNYEVLLNLTRAQATVIQNLKLKHIKDK
;
A
#
# COMPACT_ATOMS: atom_id res chain seq x y z
N MET A 1 -55.44 -25.75 -51.37
CA MET A 1 -54.09 -26.11 -50.88
C MET A 1 -53.99 -27.61 -50.92
N SER A 2 -52.95 -28.17 -51.52
CA SER A 2 -52.72 -29.63 -51.53
C SER A 2 -52.64 -30.14 -50.09
N PRO A 3 -53.39 -31.17 -49.67
CA PRO A 3 -53.28 -31.74 -48.33
C PRO A 3 -51.98 -32.56 -48.17
N CYS A 4 -51.38 -32.63 -46.97
CA CYS A 4 -50.29 -33.61 -46.74
C CYS A 4 -50.88 -35.02 -46.92
N GLU A 5 -50.27 -35.82 -47.79
CA GLU A 5 -50.75 -37.15 -48.18
C GLU A 5 -50.91 -38.11 -46.98
N LYS A 6 -50.05 -37.97 -45.96
CA LYS A 6 -50.06 -38.83 -44.77
C LYS A 6 -51.14 -38.47 -43.75
N HIS A 7 -51.46 -37.18 -43.61
CA HIS A 7 -52.33 -36.69 -42.52
C HIS A 7 -53.69 -36.18 -43.00
N GLY A 8 -53.88 -35.98 -44.32
CA GLY A 8 -55.11 -35.47 -44.90
C GLY A 8 -55.46 -34.03 -44.49
N LYS A 9 -54.59 -33.35 -43.75
CA LYS A 9 -54.74 -31.96 -43.30
C LYS A 9 -54.23 -31.00 -44.37
N ALA A 10 -54.78 -29.78 -44.37
CA ALA A 10 -54.31 -28.71 -45.24
C ALA A 10 -52.83 -28.39 -44.96
N SER A 11 -52.04 -28.27 -46.02
CA SER A 11 -50.63 -27.91 -45.90
C SER A 11 -50.47 -26.44 -45.49
N GLU A 12 -49.43 -26.17 -44.70
CA GLU A 12 -49.01 -24.83 -44.30
C GLU A 12 -48.15 -24.20 -45.39
N ARG A 13 -48.26 -22.88 -45.59
CA ARG A 13 -47.43 -22.15 -46.56
C ARG A 13 -46.26 -21.48 -45.84
N LEU A 14 -45.05 -21.85 -46.23
CA LEU A 14 -43.80 -21.35 -45.67
C LEU A 14 -42.93 -20.71 -46.75
N VAL A 15 -41.86 -20.04 -46.32
CA VAL A 15 -40.84 -19.43 -47.17
C VAL A 15 -39.49 -19.96 -46.74
N ALA A 16 -38.65 -20.36 -47.71
CA ALA A 16 -37.29 -20.77 -47.41
C ALA A 16 -36.45 -19.56 -47.00
N PHE A 17 -35.72 -19.71 -45.90
CA PHE A 17 -34.95 -18.63 -45.29
C PHE A 17 -33.45 -18.80 -45.49
N GLU A 18 -32.99 -19.92 -46.07
CA GLU A 18 -31.57 -20.26 -46.22
C GLU A 18 -31.24 -20.84 -47.60
N GLY A 19 -29.97 -20.72 -47.99
CA GLY A 19 -29.43 -21.30 -49.22
C GLY A 19 -29.94 -20.68 -50.51
N ILE A 20 -29.78 -21.40 -51.62
CA ILE A 20 -30.14 -20.92 -52.97
C ILE A 20 -31.65 -20.77 -53.20
N ASP A 21 -32.47 -21.27 -52.28
CA ASP A 21 -33.93 -21.20 -52.35
C ASP A 21 -34.51 -20.07 -51.50
N THR A 22 -33.66 -19.25 -50.87
CA THR A 22 -34.08 -18.11 -50.04
C THR A 22 -35.14 -17.27 -50.75
N GLY A 23 -36.25 -17.04 -50.05
CA GLY A 23 -37.40 -16.27 -50.54
C GLY A 23 -38.44 -17.07 -51.33
N ARG A 24 -38.17 -18.33 -51.70
CA ARG A 24 -39.15 -19.18 -52.40
C ARG A 24 -40.20 -19.71 -51.43
N ARG A 25 -41.46 -19.76 -51.87
CA ARG A 25 -42.57 -20.33 -51.10
C ARG A 25 -42.72 -21.82 -51.34
N PHE A 26 -42.97 -22.57 -50.27
CA PHE A 26 -43.32 -23.98 -50.33
C PHE A 26 -44.52 -24.28 -49.42
N LEU A 27 -45.22 -25.36 -49.73
CA LEU A 27 -46.22 -25.98 -48.88
C LEU A 27 -45.54 -27.07 -48.05
N ALA A 28 -45.79 -27.08 -46.74
CA ALA A 28 -45.27 -28.08 -45.82
C ALA A 28 -46.40 -28.71 -45.02
N CYS A 29 -46.12 -29.87 -44.42
CA CYS A 29 -47.06 -30.46 -43.46
C CYS A 29 -47.25 -29.53 -42.25
N ALA A 30 -48.50 -29.28 -41.88
CA ALA A 30 -48.87 -28.42 -40.74
C ALA A 30 -48.77 -29.12 -39.37
N GLU A 31 -48.34 -30.39 -39.32
CA GLU A 31 -48.11 -31.07 -38.05
C GLU A 31 -46.85 -30.54 -37.35
N PRO A 32 -46.85 -30.50 -36.00
CA PRO A 32 -45.70 -30.07 -35.22
C PRO A 32 -44.41 -30.85 -35.53
N GLU A 33 -43.29 -30.23 -35.20
CA GLU A 33 -41.96 -30.83 -35.30
C GLU A 33 -41.92 -32.16 -34.52
N GLY A 34 -41.39 -33.22 -35.16
CA GLY A 34 -41.40 -34.60 -34.65
C GLY A 34 -42.63 -35.45 -35.04
N GLN A 35 -43.75 -34.83 -35.44
CA GLN A 35 -44.93 -35.52 -36.01
C GLN A 35 -45.15 -35.19 -37.50
N ASN A 36 -44.40 -34.23 -38.02
CA ASN A 36 -44.40 -33.82 -39.41
C ASN A 36 -44.12 -34.99 -40.39
N CYS A 37 -44.88 -35.07 -41.48
CA CYS A 37 -44.74 -36.12 -42.49
C CYS A 37 -43.52 -35.92 -43.43
N GLY A 38 -42.83 -34.79 -43.34
CA GLY A 38 -41.76 -34.40 -44.27
C GLY A 38 -42.26 -33.90 -45.63
N PHE A 39 -43.57 -33.71 -45.80
CA PHE A 39 -44.16 -33.21 -47.04
C PHE A 39 -43.64 -31.80 -47.35
N VAL A 40 -43.13 -31.61 -48.57
CA VAL A 40 -42.67 -30.33 -49.12
C VAL A 40 -43.06 -30.26 -50.59
N GLU A 41 -43.80 -29.22 -50.98
CA GLU A 41 -44.16 -28.93 -52.37
C GLU A 41 -43.83 -27.46 -52.69
N TRP A 42 -42.99 -27.21 -53.68
CA TRP A 42 -42.62 -25.84 -54.05
C TRP A 42 -43.74 -25.15 -54.82
N VAL A 43 -44.14 -23.97 -54.35
CA VAL A 43 -45.14 -23.11 -55.01
C VAL A 43 -44.48 -22.27 -56.10
N ASP A 44 -43.32 -21.71 -55.79
CA ASP A 44 -42.58 -20.87 -56.72
C ASP A 44 -41.63 -21.73 -57.57
N HIS A 45 -41.44 -21.34 -58.84
CA HIS A 45 -40.45 -21.97 -59.71
C HIS A 45 -39.05 -21.82 -59.11
N GLN A 46 -38.14 -22.69 -59.52
CA GLN A 46 -36.72 -22.53 -59.18
C GLN A 46 -36.25 -21.15 -59.66
N TRP A 47 -35.44 -20.52 -58.84
CA TRP A 47 -34.79 -19.28 -59.24
C TRP A 47 -33.95 -19.50 -60.50
N PRO A 48 -33.88 -18.52 -61.41
CA PRO A 48 -32.94 -18.61 -62.53
C PRO A 48 -31.50 -18.72 -62.00
N PRO A 49 -30.56 -19.31 -62.76
CA PRO A 49 -29.19 -19.52 -62.31
C PRO A 49 -28.50 -18.25 -61.80
N THR A 50 -28.82 -17.09 -62.39
CA THR A 50 -28.31 -15.79 -61.95
C THR A 50 -28.68 -15.47 -60.50
N MET A 51 -29.92 -15.73 -60.11
CA MET A 51 -30.42 -15.48 -58.76
C MET A 51 -29.91 -16.53 -57.77
N GLN A 52 -29.85 -17.81 -58.15
CA GLN A 52 -29.25 -18.85 -57.30
C GLN A 52 -27.78 -18.52 -56.97
N ASN A 53 -27.01 -18.08 -57.97
CA ASN A 53 -25.62 -17.66 -57.77
C ASN A 53 -25.49 -16.41 -56.89
N ALA A 54 -26.42 -15.46 -57.00
CA ALA A 54 -26.44 -14.28 -56.14
C ALA A 54 -26.73 -14.68 -54.68
N LEU A 55 -27.72 -15.54 -54.45
CA LEU A 55 -28.05 -16.05 -53.11
C LEU A 55 -26.89 -16.86 -52.51
N LEU A 56 -26.25 -17.72 -53.30
CA LEU A 56 -25.09 -18.48 -52.85
C LEU A 56 -23.95 -17.56 -52.37
N LYS A 57 -23.64 -16.50 -53.14
CA LYS A 57 -22.62 -15.51 -52.75
C LYS A 57 -23.01 -14.74 -51.48
N LEU A 58 -24.27 -14.35 -51.36
CA LEU A 58 -24.77 -13.64 -50.17
C LEU A 58 -24.65 -14.52 -48.92
N TRP A 59 -25.02 -15.80 -49.00
CA TRP A 59 -24.87 -16.74 -47.89
C TRP A 59 -23.41 -16.99 -47.52
N ALA A 60 -22.51 -17.15 -48.50
CA ALA A 60 -21.08 -17.25 -48.24
C ALA A 60 -20.56 -16.00 -47.48
N MET A 61 -20.93 -14.79 -47.92
CA MET A 61 -20.55 -13.56 -47.22
C MET A 61 -21.10 -13.50 -45.78
N VAL A 62 -22.32 -13.99 -45.55
CA VAL A 62 -22.92 -14.04 -44.21
C VAL A 62 -22.16 -15.03 -43.32
N GLU A 63 -21.80 -16.21 -43.82
CA GLU A 63 -20.99 -17.18 -43.07
C GLU A 63 -19.59 -16.65 -42.75
N ASP A 64 -18.91 -16.06 -43.74
CA ASP A 64 -17.62 -15.42 -43.55
C ASP A 64 -17.70 -14.31 -42.48
N SER A 65 -18.75 -13.47 -42.54
CA SER A 65 -18.95 -12.42 -41.55
C SER A 65 -19.23 -12.97 -40.15
N LYS A 66 -20.03 -14.04 -40.03
CA LYS A 66 -20.27 -14.71 -38.75
C LYS A 66 -18.97 -15.28 -38.19
N SER A 67 -18.18 -15.95 -39.02
CA SER A 67 -16.89 -16.53 -38.63
C SER A 67 -15.90 -15.48 -38.14
N ALA A 68 -15.73 -14.39 -38.92
CA ALA A 68 -14.86 -13.27 -38.54
C ALA A 68 -15.26 -12.68 -37.18
N ARG A 69 -16.56 -12.42 -36.96
CA ARG A 69 -17.05 -11.91 -35.67
C ARG A 69 -16.78 -12.85 -34.52
N VAL A 70 -16.93 -14.17 -34.71
CA VAL A 70 -16.62 -15.16 -33.68
C VAL A 70 -15.14 -15.12 -33.33
N ASN A 71 -14.26 -15.03 -34.35
CA ASN A 71 -12.82 -14.90 -34.14
C ASN A 71 -12.45 -13.62 -33.38
N ASP A 72 -13.00 -12.47 -33.78
CA ASP A 72 -12.76 -11.18 -33.11
C ASP A 72 -13.26 -11.18 -31.66
N ASN A 73 -14.43 -11.79 -31.41
CA ASN A 73 -14.97 -11.95 -30.06
C ASN A 73 -14.08 -12.85 -29.20
N LEU A 74 -13.53 -13.91 -29.79
CA LEU A 74 -12.62 -14.83 -29.09
C LEU A 74 -11.30 -14.12 -28.75
N GLU A 75 -10.72 -13.39 -29.69
CA GLU A 75 -9.52 -12.57 -29.45
C GLU A 75 -9.77 -11.53 -28.36
N SER A 76 -10.89 -10.80 -28.45
CA SER A 76 -11.31 -9.83 -27.42
C SER A 76 -11.46 -10.49 -26.05
N SER A 77 -12.03 -11.71 -25.99
CA SER A 77 -12.15 -12.48 -24.75
C SER A 77 -10.79 -12.84 -24.16
N PHE A 78 -9.82 -13.26 -24.97
CA PHE A 78 -8.46 -13.53 -24.51
C PHE A 78 -7.78 -12.27 -23.97
N THR A 79 -7.93 -11.13 -24.66
CA THR A 79 -7.38 -9.84 -24.20
C THR A 79 -8.02 -9.41 -22.88
N ILE A 80 -9.34 -9.51 -22.74
CA ILE A 80 -10.06 -9.16 -21.50
C ILE A 80 -9.57 -10.03 -20.34
N HIS A 81 -9.43 -11.34 -20.55
CA HIS A 81 -8.93 -12.25 -19.52
C HIS A 81 -7.52 -11.87 -19.07
N HIS A 82 -6.61 -11.65 -20.03
CA HIS A 82 -5.24 -11.23 -19.73
C HIS A 82 -5.18 -9.92 -18.95
N LEU A 83 -5.91 -8.90 -19.38
CA LEU A 83 -5.98 -7.61 -18.67
C LEU A 83 -6.59 -7.75 -17.27
N THR A 84 -7.55 -8.66 -17.10
CA THR A 84 -8.14 -8.95 -15.78
C THR A 84 -7.11 -9.58 -14.85
N GLU A 85 -6.29 -10.52 -15.33
CA GLU A 85 -5.20 -11.11 -14.55
C GLU A 85 -4.16 -10.06 -14.13
N GLU A 86 -3.71 -9.22 -15.07
CA GLU A 86 -2.74 -8.15 -14.77
C GLU A 86 -3.30 -7.14 -13.77
N LYS A 87 -4.59 -6.77 -13.90
CA LYS A 87 -5.28 -5.94 -12.91
C LYS A 87 -5.24 -6.58 -11.53
N ASN A 88 -5.59 -7.86 -11.41
CA ASN A 88 -5.62 -8.56 -10.12
C ASN A 88 -4.21 -8.64 -9.48
N LYS A 89 -3.17 -8.84 -10.29
CA LYS A 89 -1.77 -8.80 -9.80
C LYS A 89 -1.41 -7.41 -9.28
N LEU A 90 -1.80 -6.37 -10.01
CA LEU A 90 -1.53 -4.99 -9.60
C LEU A 90 -2.27 -4.63 -8.30
N GLU A 91 -3.51 -5.08 -8.15
CA GLU A 91 -4.32 -4.91 -6.94
C GLU A 91 -3.65 -5.58 -5.73
N ALA A 92 -3.22 -6.84 -5.86
CA ALA A 92 -2.48 -7.54 -4.81
C ALA A 92 -1.15 -6.84 -4.43
N ASN A 93 -0.42 -6.31 -5.42
CA ASN A 93 0.80 -5.56 -5.16
C ASN A 93 0.52 -4.23 -4.44
N TYR A 94 -0.57 -3.56 -4.79
CA TYR A 94 -0.99 -2.33 -4.14
C TYR A 94 -1.40 -2.58 -2.68
N ASP A 95 -2.20 -3.61 -2.42
CA ASP A 95 -2.60 -4.00 -1.06
C ASP A 95 -1.40 -4.29 -0.18
N LYS A 96 -0.41 -5.03 -0.73
CA LYS A 96 0.85 -5.29 -0.03
C LYS A 96 1.62 -4.01 0.27
N LEU A 97 1.72 -3.09 -0.70
CA LEU A 97 2.41 -1.81 -0.49
C LEU A 97 1.75 -0.98 0.63
N VAL A 98 0.43 -0.95 0.66
CA VAL A 98 -0.33 -0.26 1.72
C VAL A 98 -0.01 -0.88 3.08
N GLN A 99 0.04 -2.21 3.16
CA GLN A 99 0.42 -2.92 4.39
C GLN A 99 1.85 -2.58 4.83
N ASP A 100 2.83 -2.67 3.92
CA ASP A 100 4.24 -2.40 4.23
C ASP A 100 4.44 -0.94 4.73
N VAL A 101 3.70 0.03 4.15
CA VAL A 101 3.72 1.43 4.60
C VAL A 101 3.10 1.59 5.98
N HIS A 102 2.01 0.88 6.28
CA HIS A 102 1.38 0.92 7.59
C HIS A 102 2.32 0.36 8.68
N GLU A 103 2.97 -0.77 8.40
CA GLU A 103 3.96 -1.36 9.29
C GLU A 103 5.14 -0.40 9.51
N LEU A 104 5.68 0.19 8.46
CA LEU A 104 6.77 1.17 8.59
C LEU A 104 6.40 2.37 9.48
N MET A 105 5.17 2.86 9.35
CA MET A 105 4.66 3.98 10.14
C MET A 105 4.53 3.59 11.62
N SER A 106 4.01 2.41 11.94
CA SER A 106 3.98 1.92 13.33
C SER A 106 5.39 1.80 13.93
N PHE A 107 6.36 1.28 13.17
CA PHE A 107 7.75 1.22 13.63
C PHE A 107 8.36 2.60 13.86
N GLN A 108 8.00 3.60 13.06
CA GLN A 108 8.45 4.97 13.27
C GLN A 108 7.84 5.58 14.53
N GLU A 109 6.56 5.36 14.79
CA GLU A 109 5.87 5.83 16.00
C GLU A 109 6.53 5.25 17.26
N ASP A 110 6.76 3.94 17.30
CA ASP A 110 7.42 3.27 18.43
C ASP A 110 8.82 3.84 18.69
N ARG A 111 9.61 4.03 17.62
CA ARG A 111 10.96 4.62 17.74
C ARG A 111 10.94 6.04 18.28
N VAL A 112 9.96 6.86 17.89
CA VAL A 112 9.82 8.24 18.41
C VAL A 112 9.54 8.23 19.90
N VAL A 113 8.70 7.30 20.38
CA VAL A 113 8.40 7.13 21.81
C VAL A 113 9.68 6.75 22.59
N ASP A 114 10.44 5.78 22.10
CA ASP A 114 11.69 5.34 22.73
C ASP A 114 12.73 6.47 22.79
N LEU A 115 12.91 7.20 21.68
CA LEU A 115 13.81 8.36 21.61
C LEU A 115 13.43 9.44 22.63
N ARG A 116 12.13 9.71 22.78
CA ARG A 116 11.64 10.68 23.76
C ARG A 116 11.93 10.23 25.19
N TYR A 117 11.68 8.97 25.51
CA TYR A 117 11.98 8.41 26.83
C TYR A 117 13.48 8.50 27.18
N LEU A 118 14.36 8.17 26.23
CA LEU A 118 15.81 8.30 26.42
C LEU A 118 16.24 9.76 26.59
N GLN A 119 15.66 10.69 25.84
CA GLN A 119 15.94 12.12 25.96
C GLN A 119 15.50 12.67 27.32
N ASP A 120 14.34 12.27 27.81
CA ASP A 120 13.83 12.66 29.13
C ASP A 120 14.77 12.16 30.25
N ASN A 121 15.20 10.90 30.18
CA ASN A 121 16.16 10.32 31.12
C ASN A 121 17.51 11.04 31.12
N LEU A 122 18.06 11.35 29.94
CA LEU A 122 19.32 12.07 29.82
C LEU A 122 19.21 13.48 30.41
N THR A 123 18.10 14.17 30.14
CA THR A 123 17.83 15.51 30.66
C THR A 123 17.73 15.49 32.18
N TYR A 124 16.99 14.54 32.76
CA TYR A 124 16.90 14.36 34.20
C TYR A 124 18.28 14.10 34.82
N GLN A 125 19.07 13.20 34.24
CA GLN A 125 20.41 12.90 34.73
C GLN A 125 21.34 14.12 34.66
N GLN A 126 21.27 14.92 33.59
CA GLN A 126 22.03 16.16 33.47
C GLN A 126 21.63 17.17 34.55
N GLN A 127 20.33 17.29 34.86
CA GLN A 127 19.84 18.16 35.93
C GLN A 127 20.40 17.72 37.30
N CYS A 128 20.25 16.45 37.69
CA CYS A 128 20.82 15.96 38.95
C CYS A 128 22.34 16.19 39.04
N ARG A 129 23.07 15.98 37.93
CA ARG A 129 24.53 16.21 37.90
C ARG A 129 24.87 17.69 38.04
N SER A 130 24.07 18.57 37.45
CA SER A 130 24.26 20.02 37.57
C SER A 130 24.04 20.51 39.01
N GLU A 131 23.02 19.99 39.69
CA GLU A 131 22.72 20.29 41.10
C GLU A 131 23.84 19.81 42.02
N LEU A 132 24.33 18.58 41.82
CA LEU A 132 25.45 18.03 42.58
C LEU A 132 26.73 18.86 42.38
N LEU A 133 27.01 19.28 41.14
CA LEU A 133 28.17 20.14 40.85
C LEU A 133 28.03 21.52 41.49
N ALA A 134 26.82 22.09 41.51
CA ALA A 134 26.55 23.36 42.17
C ALA A 134 26.76 23.28 43.68
N ASP A 135 26.24 22.23 44.33
CA ASP A 135 26.44 22.00 45.76
C ASP A 135 27.92 21.80 46.10
N MET A 136 28.61 20.93 45.35
CA MET A 136 30.04 20.70 45.53
C MET A 136 30.86 22.00 45.39
N LYS A 137 30.52 22.84 44.40
CA LYS A 137 31.18 24.13 44.19
C LYS A 137 30.93 25.10 45.36
N ALA A 138 29.72 25.11 45.92
CA ALA A 138 29.40 25.92 47.09
C ALA A 138 30.17 25.45 48.33
N GLN A 139 30.29 24.13 48.53
CA GLN A 139 31.09 23.56 49.62
C GLN A 139 32.59 23.87 49.49
N MET A 140 33.13 23.77 48.28
CA MET A 140 34.52 24.14 47.98
C MET A 140 34.78 25.61 48.32
N ALA A 141 33.92 26.52 47.85
CA ALA A 141 34.04 27.95 48.16
C ALA A 141 33.99 28.24 49.67
N LYS A 142 33.14 27.51 50.41
CA LYS A 142 33.08 27.62 51.88
C LYS A 142 34.40 27.17 52.53
N LYS A 143 34.95 26.02 52.11
CA LYS A 143 36.22 25.50 52.64
C LYS A 143 37.41 26.40 52.30
N ASP A 144 37.44 26.97 51.10
CA ASP A 144 38.48 27.93 50.69
C ASP A 144 38.45 29.18 51.59
N ALA A 145 37.26 29.70 51.90
CA ALA A 145 37.10 30.83 52.80
C ALA A 145 37.53 30.50 54.25
N GLU A 146 37.18 29.31 54.75
CA GLU A 146 37.62 28.83 56.07
C GLU A 146 39.16 28.66 56.14
N PHE A 147 39.77 28.12 55.07
CA PHE A 147 41.21 27.94 54.97
C PHE A 147 41.96 29.28 54.97
N GLU A 148 41.50 30.28 54.20
CA GLU A 148 42.11 31.61 54.21
C GLU A 148 42.00 32.28 55.58
N LYS A 149 40.88 32.11 56.29
CA LYS A 149 40.73 32.60 57.67
C LYS A 149 41.69 31.90 58.62
N LEU A 150 41.86 30.58 58.49
CA LEU A 150 42.80 29.81 59.31
C LEU A 150 44.25 30.24 59.07
N LYS A 151 44.62 30.50 57.80
CA LYS A 151 45.93 31.00 57.42
C LYS A 151 46.23 32.38 58.03
N GLN A 152 45.28 33.31 57.98
CA GLN A 152 45.39 34.61 58.65
C GLN A 152 45.59 34.45 60.17
N ASN A 153 44.81 33.58 60.82
CA ASN A 153 44.95 33.30 62.25
C ASN A 153 46.33 32.73 62.59
N TYR A 154 46.84 31.80 61.77
CA TYR A 154 48.18 31.22 61.95
C TYR A 154 49.28 32.29 61.85
N GLU A 155 49.16 33.22 60.90
CA GLU A 155 50.12 34.30 60.72
C GLU A 155 50.13 35.28 61.90
N VAL A 156 48.96 35.60 62.46
CA VAL A 156 48.83 36.39 63.70
C VAL A 156 49.53 35.67 64.87
N LEU A 157 49.28 34.37 65.04
CA LEU A 157 49.91 33.58 66.11
C LEU A 157 51.43 33.57 66.01
N LEU A 158 51.97 33.42 64.79
CA LEU A 158 53.40 33.44 64.51
C LEU A 158 54.03 34.78 64.92
N ASN A 159 53.37 35.89 64.59
CA ASN A 159 53.81 37.24 64.95
C ASN A 159 53.78 37.47 66.45
N LEU A 160 52.72 37.02 67.15
CA LEU A 160 52.64 37.07 68.61
C LEU A 160 53.77 36.27 69.27
N THR A 161 54.06 35.06 68.78
CA THR A 161 55.12 34.20 69.30
C THR A 161 56.50 34.86 69.15
N ARG A 162 56.78 35.47 67.99
CA ARG A 162 58.01 36.25 67.76
C ARG A 162 58.11 37.43 68.73
N ALA A 163 57.03 38.20 68.89
CA ALA A 163 57.01 39.35 69.81
C ALA A 163 57.24 38.91 71.26
N GLN A 164 56.62 37.81 71.70
CA GLN A 164 56.84 37.22 73.02
C GLN A 164 58.32 36.83 73.22
N ALA A 165 58.94 36.16 72.24
CA ALA A 165 60.36 35.81 72.29
C ALA A 165 61.26 37.06 72.43
N THR A 166 60.96 38.12 71.68
CA THR A 166 61.67 39.40 71.79
C THR A 166 61.52 40.03 73.17
N VAL A 167 60.31 40.07 73.74
CA VAL A 167 60.07 40.60 75.09
C VAL A 167 60.86 39.80 76.13
N ILE A 168 60.83 38.46 76.06
CA ILE A 168 61.59 37.59 76.97
C ILE A 168 63.09 37.88 76.86
N GLN A 169 63.63 38.02 75.65
CA GLN A 169 65.03 38.35 75.43
C GLN A 169 65.39 39.72 76.05
N ASN A 170 64.56 40.74 75.84
CA ASN A 170 64.76 42.08 76.41
C ASN A 170 64.75 42.07 77.94
N LEU A 171 63.81 41.34 78.56
CA LEU A 171 63.73 41.18 80.01
C LEU A 171 64.98 40.47 80.56
N LYS A 172 65.46 39.42 79.89
CA LYS A 172 66.70 38.73 80.27
C LYS A 172 67.91 39.67 80.21
N LEU A 173 68.03 40.48 79.15
CA LEU A 173 69.13 41.46 79.01
C LEU A 173 69.08 42.54 80.09
N LYS A 174 67.89 43.02 80.47
CA LYS A 174 67.72 44.00 81.54
C LYS A 174 68.21 43.46 82.90
N HIS A 175 67.82 42.22 83.24
CA HIS A 175 68.28 41.57 84.47
C HIS A 175 69.80 41.36 84.56
N ILE A 176 70.50 41.29 83.42
CA ILE A 176 71.97 41.20 83.40
C ILE A 176 72.62 42.56 83.66
N LYS A 177 71.96 43.67 83.26
CA LYS A 177 72.47 45.05 83.45
C LYS A 177 72.19 45.62 84.84
N ASP A 178 71.16 45.14 85.52
CA ASP A 178 70.77 45.58 86.87
C ASP A 178 71.50 44.80 88.00
N LYS A 179 72.56 44.03 87.66
CA LYS A 179 73.50 43.36 88.57
C LYS A 179 74.89 43.99 88.44
#